data_AF-A0A3D0QAG4-F1
#
_entry.id   AF-A0A3D0QAG4-F1
#
_cell.length_a   1.000
_cell.length_b   1.000
_cell.length_c   1.000
_cell.angle_alpha   90.00
_cell.angle_beta   90.00
_cell.angle_gamma   90.00
#
_symmetry.space_group_name_H-M   'P 1'
#
loop_
_entity.id
_entity.type
_entity.pdbx_description
1 polymer ?
#
loop_
_entity_poly.entity_id
_entity_poly.type
_entity_poly.pdbx_seq_one_letter_code
_entity_poly.pdbx_strand_id
1 'polypeptide(L)'
;MSVLLIAATTILFPQSKPKFDQPVLITSAGQSADVTIAGMIFKRANVQAKAIPLAKAADLEGVKTLVVVAGFSSKGLGAAGISREQELARVQSILQEAREKKLKIMTLHIGGKARRGNQSDDFNKMAAEVASYLLVVKQGNEDQFFSKIAAEKKIPIDLVDKIVDAVQPVAKAFEK
;
A
#
# COMPACT_ATOMS: atom_id res chain seq x y z
N MET A 1 23.73 -25.15 40.06
CA MET A 1 23.70 -24.12 39.00
C MET A 1 22.32 -24.14 38.36
N SER A 2 21.39 -23.35 38.90
CA SER A 2 20.04 -23.23 38.35
C SER A 2 20.04 -22.16 37.29
N VAL A 3 19.82 -22.55 36.04
CA VAL A 3 19.71 -21.62 34.90
C VAL A 3 18.34 -20.95 34.99
N LEU A 4 18.35 -19.64 35.24
CA LEU A 4 17.15 -18.81 35.25
C LEU A 4 16.75 -18.52 33.79
N LEU A 5 15.63 -19.10 33.35
CA LEU A 5 15.06 -18.86 32.04
C LEU A 5 14.34 -17.50 32.05
N ILE A 6 14.96 -16.46 31.50
CA ILE A 6 14.31 -15.16 31.31
C ILE A 6 13.40 -15.27 30.09
N ALA A 7 12.09 -15.38 30.32
CA ALA A 7 11.09 -15.21 29.27
C ALA A 7 11.11 -13.74 28.81
N ALA A 8 11.60 -13.48 27.60
CA ALA A 8 11.51 -12.17 26.97
C ALA A 8 10.06 -11.93 26.53
N THR A 9 9.25 -11.31 27.38
CA THR A 9 7.90 -10.88 27.04
C THR A 9 8.00 -9.73 26.04
N THR A 10 7.67 -9.97 24.78
CA THR A 10 7.54 -8.93 23.77
C THR A 10 6.36 -8.02 24.12
N ILE A 11 6.66 -6.82 24.61
CA ILE A 11 5.66 -5.78 24.84
C ILE A 11 5.16 -5.31 23.46
N LEU A 12 3.96 -5.72 23.07
CA LEU A 12 3.25 -5.13 21.94
C LEU A 12 2.75 -3.74 22.37
N PHE A 13 3.46 -2.69 21.97
CA PHE A 13 2.92 -1.33 22.06
C PHE A 13 1.83 -1.17 20.99
N PRO A 14 0.59 -0.80 21.34
CA PRO A 14 -0.41 -0.42 20.35
C PRO A 14 0.10 0.82 19.59
N GLN A 15 0.61 0.61 18.38
CA GLN A 15 0.99 1.71 17.49
C GLN A 15 -0.30 2.41 17.04
N SER A 16 -0.46 3.69 17.40
CA SER A 16 -1.56 4.51 16.88
C SER A 16 -1.44 4.57 15.35
N LYS A 17 -2.49 4.17 14.63
CA LYS A 17 -2.51 4.25 13.16
C LYS A 17 -2.28 5.70 12.72
N PRO A 18 -1.42 5.95 11.71
CA PRO A 18 -1.20 7.30 11.25
C PRO A 18 -2.50 7.87 10.68
N LYS A 19 -2.76 9.13 11.03
CA LYS A 19 -3.79 9.92 10.38
C LYS A 19 -3.25 10.45 9.05
N PHE A 20 -4.04 10.41 7.99
CA PHE A 20 -3.67 10.86 6.66
C PHE A 20 -4.36 12.16 6.31
N ASP A 21 -3.73 12.93 5.42
CA ASP A 21 -4.16 14.26 5.04
C ASP A 21 -4.53 14.32 3.55
N GLN A 22 -5.52 15.14 3.21
CA GLN A 22 -5.90 15.45 1.84
C GLN A 22 -5.13 16.70 1.35
N PRO A 23 -4.79 16.83 0.04
CA PRO A 23 -5.23 16.02 -1.09
C PRO A 23 -4.56 14.65 -1.23
N VAL A 24 -5.31 13.68 -1.78
CA VAL A 24 -4.88 12.29 -1.99
C VAL A 24 -4.66 12.01 -3.47
N LEU A 25 -3.52 11.42 -3.80
CA LEU A 25 -3.24 10.83 -5.11
C LEU A 25 -3.21 9.31 -5.01
N ILE A 26 -3.91 8.61 -5.89
CA ILE A 26 -3.88 7.14 -6.00
C ILE A 26 -3.14 6.76 -7.28
N THR A 27 -2.10 5.94 -7.17
CA THR A 27 -1.36 5.37 -8.31
C THR A 27 -1.36 3.84 -8.25
N SER A 28 -1.20 3.20 -9.39
CA SER A 28 -0.90 1.77 -9.42
C SER A 28 0.61 1.53 -9.22
N ALA A 29 0.96 0.35 -8.73
CA ALA A 29 2.29 -0.25 -8.83
C ALA A 29 2.12 -1.66 -9.42
N GLY A 30 2.33 -1.79 -10.73
CA GLY A 30 2.08 -3.02 -11.48
C GLY A 30 0.87 -2.97 -12.43
N GLN A 31 0.25 -1.80 -12.61
CA GLN A 31 -0.86 -1.50 -13.54
C GLN A 31 -2.06 -2.46 -13.45
N SER A 32 -2.36 -3.00 -12.28
CA SER A 32 -3.62 -3.73 -12.09
C SER A 32 -4.83 -2.79 -12.15
N ALA A 33 -5.97 -3.32 -12.60
CA ALA A 33 -7.27 -2.63 -12.60
C ALA A 33 -7.75 -2.28 -11.17
N ASP A 34 -7.09 -2.82 -10.15
CA ASP A 34 -7.36 -2.59 -8.74
C ASP A 34 -7.20 -1.10 -8.36
N VAL A 35 -6.43 -0.32 -9.13
CA VAL A 35 -6.32 1.14 -8.93
C VAL A 35 -7.66 1.88 -9.07
N THR A 36 -8.51 1.45 -10.00
CA THR A 36 -9.86 1.99 -10.19
C THR A 36 -10.76 1.60 -9.01
N ILE A 37 -10.60 0.37 -8.53
CA ILE A 37 -11.34 -0.15 -7.37
C ILE A 37 -10.96 0.63 -6.11
N ALA A 38 -9.68 0.93 -5.92
CA ALA A 38 -9.22 1.81 -4.84
C ALA A 38 -9.88 3.20 -4.92
N GLY A 39 -9.95 3.80 -6.11
CA GLY A 39 -10.69 5.06 -6.29
C GLY A 39 -12.15 4.99 -5.83
N MET A 40 -12.84 3.87 -6.11
CA MET A 40 -14.20 3.64 -5.61
C MET A 40 -14.28 3.46 -4.09
N ILE A 41 -13.30 2.78 -3.48
CA ILE A 41 -13.20 2.63 -2.03
C ILE A 41 -13.06 4.00 -1.37
N PHE A 42 -12.14 4.84 -1.86
CA PHE A 42 -11.93 6.19 -1.33
C PHE A 42 -13.17 7.07 -1.47
N LYS A 43 -13.85 7.02 -2.63
CA LYS A 43 -15.13 7.71 -2.83
C LYS A 43 -16.19 7.26 -1.81
N ARG A 44 -16.33 5.95 -1.57
CA ARG A 44 -17.28 5.41 -0.58
C ARG A 44 -16.90 5.74 0.86
N ALA A 45 -15.61 5.91 1.12
CA ALA A 45 -15.10 6.38 2.41
C ALA A 45 -15.24 7.90 2.61
N ASN A 46 -15.86 8.62 1.66
CA ASN A 46 -15.98 10.08 1.66
C ASN A 46 -14.63 10.82 1.70
N VAL A 47 -13.59 10.23 1.09
CA VAL A 47 -12.26 10.82 0.95
C VAL A 47 -12.06 11.21 -0.51
N GLN A 48 -11.79 12.49 -0.76
CA GLN A 48 -11.52 12.96 -2.12
C GLN A 48 -10.12 12.54 -2.55
N ALA A 49 -10.05 11.78 -3.64
CA ALA A 49 -8.80 11.27 -4.17
C ALA A 49 -8.78 11.34 -5.71
N LYS A 50 -7.63 11.70 -6.26
CA LYS A 50 -7.38 11.69 -7.70
C LYS A 50 -6.65 10.39 -8.06
N ALA A 51 -7.23 9.55 -8.90
CA ALA A 51 -6.58 8.34 -9.38
C ALA A 51 -5.86 8.60 -10.70
N ILE A 52 -4.54 8.36 -10.74
CA ILE A 52 -3.69 8.44 -11.93
C ILE A 52 -2.85 7.16 -11.96
N PRO A 53 -3.22 6.12 -12.74
CA PRO A 53 -2.54 4.83 -12.74
C PRO A 53 -1.03 4.90 -13.00
N LEU A 54 -0.63 5.84 -13.85
CA LEU A 54 0.74 6.10 -14.28
C LEU A 54 1.30 7.40 -13.69
N ALA A 55 0.87 7.77 -12.49
CA ALA A 55 1.38 8.97 -11.83
C ALA A 55 2.92 9.01 -11.83
N LYS A 56 3.48 10.20 -12.02
CA LYS A 56 4.91 10.50 -11.98
C LYS A 56 5.21 11.44 -10.80
N ALA A 57 6.49 11.67 -10.54
CA ALA A 57 6.95 12.60 -9.51
C ALA A 57 6.28 14.00 -9.60
N ALA A 58 6.09 14.52 -10.82
CA ALA A 58 5.42 15.81 -11.04
C ALA A 58 3.95 15.84 -10.58
N ASP A 59 3.26 14.69 -10.58
CA ASP A 59 1.87 14.60 -10.11
C ASP A 59 1.73 14.71 -8.59
N LEU A 60 2.85 14.71 -7.85
CA LEU A 60 2.87 14.87 -6.39
C LEU A 60 2.80 16.32 -5.92
N GLU A 61 2.76 17.29 -6.83
CA GLU A 61 2.60 18.70 -6.46
C GLU A 61 1.29 18.94 -5.70
N GLY A 62 1.37 19.54 -4.52
CA GLY A 62 0.22 19.81 -3.64
C GLY A 62 -0.41 18.56 -2.99
N VAL A 63 0.10 17.36 -3.25
CA VAL A 63 -0.36 16.11 -2.64
C VAL A 63 0.16 15.99 -1.21
N LYS A 64 -0.68 15.51 -0.28
CA LYS A 64 -0.27 15.21 1.11
C LYS A 64 -0.19 13.72 1.41
N THR A 65 -1.00 12.93 0.71
CA THR A 65 -1.02 11.46 0.83
C THR A 65 -0.89 10.82 -0.54
N LEU A 66 0.09 9.93 -0.67
CA LEU A 66 0.21 9.03 -1.81
C LEU A 66 -0.36 7.65 -1.44
N VAL A 67 -1.33 7.17 -2.22
CA VAL A 67 -1.88 5.83 -2.12
C VAL A 67 -1.33 4.99 -3.26
N VAL A 68 -0.69 3.88 -2.92
CA VAL A 68 -0.07 2.98 -3.89
C VAL A 68 -0.82 1.66 -3.90
N VAL A 69 -1.44 1.34 -5.04
CA VAL A 69 -2.17 0.08 -5.21
C VAL A 69 -1.24 -0.94 -5.83
N ALA A 70 -0.75 -1.86 -5.01
CA ALA A 70 0.30 -2.80 -5.38
C ALA A 70 -0.26 -4.14 -5.88
N GLY A 71 0.19 -4.54 -7.07
CA GLY A 71 -0.16 -5.81 -7.69
C GLY A 71 0.03 -5.76 -9.21
N PHE A 72 0.76 -6.72 -9.75
CA PHE A 72 1.08 -6.78 -11.18
C PHE A 72 -0.08 -7.28 -12.03
N SER A 73 -0.21 -6.73 -13.24
CA SER A 73 -1.09 -7.21 -14.30
C SER A 73 -0.43 -7.09 -15.67
N SER A 74 -0.10 -8.24 -16.28
CA SER A 74 0.41 -8.27 -17.65
C SER A 74 -0.53 -7.60 -18.66
N LYS A 75 -1.85 -7.87 -18.56
CA LYS A 75 -2.88 -7.18 -19.35
C LYS A 75 -2.88 -5.67 -19.12
N GLY A 76 -2.73 -5.24 -17.87
CA GLY A 76 -2.68 -3.83 -17.50
C GLY A 76 -1.48 -3.10 -18.09
N LEU A 77 -0.29 -3.70 -18.01
CA LEU A 77 0.91 -3.17 -18.66
C LEU A 77 0.75 -3.09 -20.18
N GLY A 78 0.19 -4.13 -20.80
CA GLY A 78 -0.08 -4.14 -22.24
C GLY A 78 -1.04 -3.01 -22.66
N ALA A 79 -2.09 -2.76 -21.88
CA ALA A 79 -3.02 -1.65 -22.14
C ALA A 79 -2.38 -0.27 -21.88
N ALA A 80 -1.46 -0.18 -20.93
CA ALA A 80 -0.70 1.03 -20.63
C ALA A 80 0.42 1.31 -21.66
N GLY A 81 0.77 0.33 -22.50
CA GLY A 81 1.84 0.46 -23.48
C GLY A 81 3.23 0.57 -22.86
N ILE A 82 3.46 -0.03 -21.68
CA ILE A 82 4.75 0.01 -20.98
C ILE A 82 5.26 -1.38 -20.62
N SER A 83 6.58 -1.52 -20.58
CA SER A 83 7.26 -2.72 -20.09
C SER A 83 7.24 -2.79 -18.56
N ARG A 84 7.56 -3.97 -18.03
CA ARG A 84 7.66 -4.17 -16.58
C ARG A 84 8.80 -3.36 -15.97
N GLU A 85 9.90 -3.25 -16.68
CA GLU A 85 11.09 -2.50 -16.28
C GLU A 85 10.78 -0.99 -16.25
N GLN A 86 10.05 -0.50 -17.24
CA GLN A 86 9.56 0.89 -17.25
C GLN A 86 8.62 1.15 -16.07
N GLU A 87 7.74 0.20 -15.75
CA GLU A 87 6.84 0.31 -14.61
C GLU A 87 7.59 0.27 -13.26
N LEU A 88 8.59 -0.61 -13.11
CA LEU A 88 9.45 -0.65 -11.92
C LEU A 88 10.18 0.68 -11.71
N ALA A 89 10.79 1.22 -12.77
CA ALA A 89 11.48 2.50 -12.71
C ALA A 89 10.52 3.65 -12.34
N ARG A 90 9.31 3.66 -12.91
CA ARG A 90 8.29 4.67 -12.59
C ARG A 90 7.86 4.59 -11.12
N VAL A 91 7.55 3.39 -10.63
CA VAL A 91 7.13 3.18 -9.24
C VAL A 91 8.25 3.57 -8.28
N GLN A 92 9.50 3.17 -8.56
CA GLN A 92 10.64 3.57 -7.74
C GLN A 92 10.80 5.10 -7.69
N SER A 93 10.70 5.77 -8.84
CA SER A 93 10.83 7.22 -8.94
C SER A 93 9.76 7.97 -8.13
N ILE A 94 8.48 7.59 -8.26
CA ILE A 94 7.40 8.28 -7.50
C ILE A 94 7.47 7.98 -6.01
N LEU A 95 7.86 6.76 -5.60
CA LEU A 95 8.05 6.42 -4.19
C LEU A 95 9.21 7.20 -3.57
N GLN A 96 10.32 7.34 -4.30
CA GLN A 96 11.46 8.14 -3.86
C GLN A 96 11.05 9.61 -3.66
N GLU A 97 10.42 10.24 -4.66
CA GLU A 97 9.95 11.62 -4.57
C GLU A 97 8.98 11.82 -3.40
N ALA A 98 8.04 10.89 -3.20
CA ALA A 98 7.09 10.96 -2.09
C ALA A 98 7.81 10.92 -0.73
N ARG A 99 8.87 10.13 -0.58
CA ARG A 99 9.69 10.10 0.64
C ARG A 99 10.50 11.39 0.83
N GLU A 100 11.09 11.93 -0.23
CA GLU A 100 11.85 13.19 -0.19
C GLU A 100 10.95 14.37 0.21
N LYS A 101 9.71 14.41 -0.32
CA LYS A 101 8.66 15.36 0.08
C LYS A 101 8.02 15.05 1.43
N LYS A 102 8.41 13.96 2.10
CA LYS A 102 7.85 13.49 3.39
C LYS A 102 6.33 13.29 3.35
N LEU A 103 5.80 12.86 2.21
CA LEU A 103 4.38 12.51 2.09
C LEU A 103 4.09 11.23 2.88
N LYS A 104 2.88 11.12 3.41
CA LYS A 104 2.41 9.86 3.99
C LYS A 104 2.06 8.90 2.86
N ILE A 105 2.54 7.66 2.95
CA ILE A 105 2.32 6.63 1.93
C ILE A 105 1.39 5.56 2.50
N MET A 106 0.27 5.31 1.82
CA MET A 106 -0.65 4.22 2.15
C MET A 106 -0.58 3.17 1.04
N THR A 107 -0.18 1.96 1.38
CA THR A 107 -0.12 0.86 0.38
C THR A 107 -1.34 -0.03 0.52
N LEU A 108 -2.07 -0.17 -0.59
CA LEU A 108 -3.24 -1.03 -0.72
C LEU A 108 -2.87 -2.26 -1.53
N HIS A 109 -3.14 -3.43 -0.96
CA HIS A 109 -3.12 -4.71 -1.68
C HIS A 109 -4.50 -5.36 -1.61
N ILE A 110 -5.38 -4.96 -2.54
CA ILE A 110 -6.78 -5.39 -2.57
C ILE A 110 -7.07 -6.49 -3.59
N GLY A 111 -6.13 -6.75 -4.51
CA GLY A 111 -6.30 -7.80 -5.53
C GLY A 111 -6.07 -9.23 -4.99
N GLY A 112 -5.74 -9.38 -3.71
CA GLY A 112 -5.63 -10.67 -3.03
C GLY A 112 -4.60 -11.61 -3.65
N LYS A 113 -4.85 -12.92 -3.54
CA LYS A 113 -3.94 -13.97 -4.01
C LYS A 113 -3.56 -13.83 -5.49
N ALA A 114 -4.47 -13.33 -6.32
CA ALA A 114 -4.22 -13.11 -7.75
C ALA A 114 -3.13 -12.06 -8.04
N ARG A 115 -2.77 -11.25 -7.04
CA ARG A 115 -1.72 -10.21 -7.12
C ARG A 115 -0.50 -10.56 -6.25
N ARG A 116 -0.30 -11.83 -5.92
CA ARG A 116 0.88 -12.32 -5.16
C ARG A 116 1.75 -13.25 -5.99
N GLY A 117 3.00 -13.39 -5.56
CA GLY A 117 4.00 -14.24 -6.19
C GLY A 117 4.62 -13.66 -7.46
N ASN A 118 5.73 -14.26 -7.88
CA ASN A 118 6.46 -13.95 -9.10
C ASN A 118 6.62 -12.43 -9.33
N GLN A 119 6.08 -11.93 -10.43
CA GLN A 119 6.22 -10.55 -10.89
C GLN A 119 5.53 -9.53 -9.99
N SER A 120 4.52 -9.93 -9.21
CA SER A 120 3.79 -9.01 -8.32
C SER A 120 4.58 -8.66 -7.08
N ASP A 121 5.37 -9.60 -6.55
CA ASP A 121 5.99 -9.43 -5.23
C ASP A 121 7.10 -8.37 -5.23
N ASP A 122 7.73 -8.10 -6.37
CA ASP A 122 8.65 -6.97 -6.52
C ASP A 122 7.93 -5.62 -6.31
N PHE A 123 6.75 -5.45 -6.91
CA PHE A 123 5.92 -4.24 -6.72
C PHE A 123 5.34 -4.19 -5.31
N ASN A 124 4.86 -5.32 -4.80
CA ASN A 124 4.30 -5.42 -3.45
C ASN A 124 5.34 -5.06 -2.38
N LYS A 125 6.55 -5.61 -2.49
CA LYS A 125 7.65 -5.34 -1.56
C LYS A 125 8.05 -3.87 -1.59
N MET A 126 8.31 -3.33 -2.79
CA MET A 126 8.74 -1.95 -2.97
C MET A 126 7.74 -0.95 -2.38
N ALA A 127 6.45 -1.14 -2.64
CA ALA A 127 5.39 -0.30 -2.09
C ALA A 127 5.19 -0.50 -0.58
N ALA A 128 5.30 -1.74 -0.08
CA ALA A 128 5.04 -2.04 1.33
C ALA A 128 6.16 -1.53 2.26
N GLU A 129 7.43 -1.64 1.86
CA GLU A 129 8.57 -1.27 2.70
C GLU A 129 8.68 0.23 3.01
N VAL A 130 8.06 1.08 2.18
CA VAL A 130 8.06 2.54 2.35
C VAL A 130 6.74 3.08 2.91
N ALA A 131 5.77 2.21 3.14
CA ALA A 131 4.44 2.61 3.58
C ALA A 131 4.44 3.11 5.03
N SER A 132 3.59 4.09 5.31
CA SER A 132 3.19 4.47 6.67
C SER A 132 2.06 3.58 7.19
N TYR A 133 1.29 2.95 6.30
CA TYR A 133 0.19 2.06 6.65
C TYR A 133 -0.09 1.08 5.50
N LEU A 134 -0.36 -0.18 5.87
CA LEU A 134 -0.72 -1.24 4.94
C LEU A 134 -2.19 -1.62 5.11
N LEU A 135 -2.92 -1.69 4.00
CA LEU A 135 -4.28 -2.22 3.96
C LEU A 135 -4.36 -3.36 2.95
N VAL A 136 -4.58 -4.57 3.45
CA VAL A 136 -4.39 -5.79 2.67
C VAL A 136 -5.61 -6.69 2.78
N VAL A 137 -6.12 -7.18 1.66
CA VAL A 137 -7.12 -8.25 1.66
C VAL A 137 -6.43 -9.55 2.09
N LYS A 138 -6.97 -10.24 3.11
CA LYS A 138 -6.35 -11.39 3.79
C LYS A 138 -5.82 -12.47 2.85
N GLN A 139 -6.55 -12.77 1.77
CA GLN A 139 -6.13 -13.75 0.76
C GLN A 139 -4.77 -13.40 0.10
N GLY A 140 -4.42 -12.12 0.04
CA GLY A 140 -3.13 -11.66 -0.46
C GLY A 140 -2.00 -11.75 0.58
N ASN A 141 -2.25 -12.29 1.78
CA ASN A 141 -1.29 -12.36 2.88
C ASN A 141 -1.31 -13.74 3.58
N GLU A 142 -1.76 -14.80 2.90
CA GLU A 142 -1.79 -16.17 3.45
C GLU A 142 -0.41 -16.64 3.93
N ASP A 143 0.65 -16.24 3.21
CA ASP A 143 2.06 -16.53 3.50
C ASP A 143 2.73 -15.55 4.49
N GLN A 144 1.93 -14.63 5.06
CA GLN A 144 2.37 -13.56 5.95
C GLN A 144 3.36 -12.56 5.32
N PHE A 145 3.46 -12.47 3.99
CA PHE A 145 4.39 -11.56 3.32
C PHE A 145 4.28 -10.10 3.79
N PHE A 146 3.07 -9.52 3.75
CA PHE A 146 2.86 -8.15 4.20
C PHE A 146 2.96 -8.03 5.72
N SER A 147 2.50 -9.04 6.48
CA SER A 147 2.66 -9.06 7.94
C SER A 147 4.13 -9.02 8.36
N LYS A 148 5.01 -9.75 7.67
CA LYS A 148 6.46 -9.77 7.94
C LYS A 148 7.09 -8.42 7.67
N ILE A 149 6.78 -7.80 6.53
CA ILE A 149 7.25 -6.43 6.19
C ILE A 149 6.74 -5.43 7.23
N ALA A 150 5.45 -5.52 7.60
CA ALA A 150 4.84 -4.66 8.61
C ALA A 150 5.56 -4.77 9.96
N ALA A 151 5.85 -5.99 10.41
CA ALA A 151 6.55 -6.23 11.67
C ALA A 151 7.99 -5.71 11.64
N GLU A 152 8.75 -6.00 10.58
CA GLU A 152 10.14 -5.55 10.43
C GLU A 152 10.26 -4.02 10.42
N LYS A 153 9.38 -3.36 9.66
CA LYS A 153 9.40 -1.91 9.47
C LYS A 153 8.56 -1.15 10.52
N LYS A 154 7.91 -1.88 11.44
CA LYS A 154 6.97 -1.33 12.44
C LYS A 154 5.84 -0.50 11.81
N ILE A 155 5.31 -0.98 10.69
CA ILE A 155 4.22 -0.35 9.95
C ILE A 155 2.90 -0.93 10.44
N PRO A 156 1.90 -0.11 10.81
CA PRO A 156 0.56 -0.61 11.10
C PRO A 156 -0.06 -1.26 9.85
N ILE A 157 -0.72 -2.40 10.05
CA ILE A 157 -1.37 -3.17 8.98
C ILE A 157 -2.81 -3.50 9.39
N ASP A 158 -3.74 -3.32 8.46
CA ASP A 158 -5.08 -3.91 8.55
C ASP A 158 -5.26 -5.01 7.52
N LEU A 159 -5.79 -6.14 8.00
CA LEU A 159 -6.15 -7.28 7.18
C LEU A 159 -7.66 -7.39 7.09
N VAL A 160 -8.21 -7.21 5.89
CA VAL A 160 -9.65 -7.24 5.64
C VAL A 160 -10.08 -8.50 4.89
N ASP A 161 -11.28 -9.02 5.14
CA ASP A 161 -11.74 -10.25 4.50
C ASP A 161 -12.07 -10.04 3.02
N LYS A 162 -12.71 -8.92 2.69
CA LYS A 162 -13.12 -8.57 1.32
C LYS A 162 -12.68 -7.16 0.96
N ILE A 163 -12.63 -6.88 -0.34
CA ILE A 163 -12.30 -5.56 -0.88
C ILE A 163 -13.22 -4.46 -0.32
N VAL A 164 -14.53 -4.74 -0.17
CA VAL A 164 -15.50 -3.77 0.35
C VAL A 164 -15.23 -3.36 1.80
N ASP A 165 -14.64 -4.26 2.58
CA ASP A 165 -14.33 -4.03 3.99
C ASP A 165 -13.18 -3.03 4.17
N ALA A 166 -12.44 -2.72 3.08
CA ALA A 166 -11.40 -1.69 3.06
C ALA A 166 -11.96 -0.26 3.21
N VAL A 167 -13.26 -0.03 2.98
CA VAL A 167 -13.89 1.31 3.09
C VAL A 167 -13.76 1.86 4.50
N GLN A 168 -14.04 1.05 5.52
CA GLN A 168 -14.03 1.47 6.92
C GLN A 168 -12.61 1.83 7.41
N PRO A 169 -11.57 1.01 7.18
CA PRO A 169 -10.19 1.39 7.48
C PRO A 169 -9.73 2.66 6.77
N VAL A 170 -10.10 2.84 5.48
CA VAL A 170 -9.80 4.09 4.76
C VAL A 170 -10.48 5.28 5.43
N ALA A 171 -11.78 5.22 5.72
CA ALA A 171 -12.49 6.32 6.38
C ALA A 171 -11.80 6.72 7.70
N LYS A 172 -11.52 5.75 8.57
CA LYS A 172 -10.85 5.97 9.86
C LYS A 172 -9.44 6.56 9.75
N ALA A 173 -8.73 6.22 8.68
CA ALA A 173 -7.39 6.75 8.42
C ALA A 173 -7.40 8.25 8.10
N PHE A 174 -8.52 8.79 7.60
CA PHE A 174 -8.70 10.21 7.25
C PHE A 174 -9.66 10.98 8.19
N GLU A 175 -10.31 10.30 9.13
CA GLU A 175 -11.07 10.94 10.21
C GLU A 175 -10.18 11.84 11.06
N LYS A 176 -10.64 13.06 11.33
CA LYS A 176 -9.99 14.00 12.25
C LYS A 176 -10.53 13.87 13.65
#